data_AF-A0A1W9LB06-F1
#
_entry.id   AF-A0A1W9LB06-F1
#
_cell.length_a   1.000
_cell.length_b   1.000
_cell.length_c   1.000
_cell.angle_alpha   90.00
_cell.angle_beta   90.00
_cell.angle_gamma   90.00
#
_symmetry.space_group_name_H-M   'P 1'
#
loop_
_entity.id
_entity.type
_entity.pdbx_description
1 polymer ?
#
loop_
_entity_poly.entity_id
_entity_poly.type
_entity_poly.pdbx_seq_one_letter_code
_entity_poly.pdbx_strand_id
1 'polypeptide(L)'
;RSNGGTDAPNNLVTLCEKHHTLVHKDKLKLKRVQFKSLKSATIMNIVNNQLCHKLPTAQTTFGYITKVMRTQLGLPKSHANDAFVIAGGHEVERSPMMQLVFKRKNNRNLQKRPLKGNKRSLRTQRYPIQPNDIIEYDGKIYRSKGTHCKGSRVTAFVGDKIVSLSTQKVKCLFHQKSLFVIYGQVL
;
A
#
# COMPACT_ATOMS: atom_id res chain seq x y z
N ARG A 1 -18.66 -29.05 5.14
CA ARG A 1 -17.36 -28.35 5.35
C ARG A 1 -16.99 -28.43 6.82
N SER A 2 -16.12 -29.37 7.19
CA SER A 2 -15.66 -29.53 8.58
C SER A 2 -14.53 -28.57 8.96
N ASN A 3 -13.69 -28.17 7.99
CA ASN A 3 -12.44 -27.46 8.26
C ASN A 3 -12.40 -25.98 7.81
N GLY A 4 -13.55 -25.31 7.65
CA GLY A 4 -13.60 -23.84 7.42
C GLY A 4 -13.07 -23.32 6.06
N GLY A 5 -13.11 -24.12 4.99
CA GLY A 5 -12.66 -23.70 3.65
C GLY A 5 -13.60 -22.70 2.92
N THR A 6 -13.04 -21.89 2.02
CA THR A 6 -13.74 -20.84 1.23
C THR A 6 -14.31 -21.34 -0.10
N ASP A 7 -15.35 -20.68 -0.65
CA ASP A 7 -15.93 -20.93 -2.00
C ASP A 7 -15.12 -20.38 -3.18
N ALA A 8 -13.85 -20.04 -2.96
CA ALA A 8 -13.02 -19.52 -4.04
C ALA A 8 -12.79 -20.60 -5.12
N PRO A 9 -12.80 -20.25 -6.43
CA PRO A 9 -12.64 -21.22 -7.52
C PRO A 9 -11.36 -22.07 -7.42
N ASN A 10 -10.29 -21.51 -6.87
CA ASN A 10 -9.03 -22.22 -6.60
C ASN A 10 -9.09 -23.25 -5.45
N ASN A 11 -10.23 -23.33 -4.78
CA ASN A 11 -10.56 -24.27 -3.72
C ASN A 11 -11.67 -25.24 -4.14
N LEU A 12 -12.13 -25.16 -5.38
CA LEU A 12 -13.14 -26.03 -5.95
C LEU A 12 -12.47 -26.98 -6.93
N VAL A 13 -12.85 -28.25 -6.86
CA VAL A 13 -12.43 -29.28 -7.81
C VAL A 13 -13.62 -30.20 -8.03
N THR A 14 -13.86 -30.55 -9.29
CA THR A 14 -14.91 -31.50 -9.67
C THR A 14 -14.39 -32.92 -9.53
N LEU A 15 -15.10 -33.75 -8.77
CA LEU A 15 -14.79 -35.17 -8.58
C LEU A 15 -16.03 -35.99 -8.92
N CYS A 16 -15.84 -37.24 -9.36
CA CYS A 16 -16.94 -38.20 -9.35
C CYS A 16 -17.22 -38.67 -7.91
N GLU A 17 -18.41 -39.24 -7.71
CA GLU A 17 -18.89 -39.67 -6.39
C GLU A 17 -17.93 -40.65 -5.68
N LYS A 18 -17.36 -41.59 -6.43
CA LYS A 18 -16.36 -42.55 -5.92
C LYS A 18 -15.12 -41.86 -5.36
N HIS A 19 -14.58 -40.86 -6.07
CA HIS A 19 -13.40 -40.12 -5.60
C HIS A 19 -13.74 -39.12 -4.50
N HIS A 20 -14.94 -38.54 -4.50
CA HIS A 20 -15.41 -37.65 -3.43
C HIS A 20 -15.48 -38.38 -2.08
N THR A 21 -16.01 -39.60 -2.03
CA THR A 21 -16.06 -40.41 -0.79
C THR A 21 -14.68 -40.80 -0.28
N LEU A 22 -13.72 -41.07 -1.17
CA LEU A 22 -12.33 -41.38 -0.80
C LEU A 22 -11.59 -40.19 -0.21
N VAL A 23 -11.91 -38.96 -0.66
CA VAL A 23 -11.35 -37.72 -0.10
C VAL A 23 -11.88 -37.47 1.32
N HIS A 24 -13.18 -37.69 1.57
CA HIS A 24 -13.75 -37.57 2.92
C HIS A 24 -13.22 -38.63 3.90
N LYS A 25 -12.74 -39.78 3.38
CA LYS A 25 -12.13 -40.86 4.18
C LYS A 25 -10.60 -40.73 4.32
N ASP A 26 -10.01 -39.60 3.92
CA ASP A 26 -8.55 -39.33 3.93
C ASP A 26 -7.69 -40.33 3.13
N LYS A 27 -8.29 -41.13 2.24
CA LYS A 27 -7.60 -42.11 1.40
C LYS A 27 -7.06 -41.53 0.10
N LEU A 28 -7.53 -40.35 -0.30
CA LEU A 28 -7.12 -39.65 -1.53
C LEU A 28 -6.74 -38.20 -1.22
N LYS A 29 -5.46 -37.86 -1.43
CA LYS A 29 -4.96 -36.47 -1.29
C LYS A 29 -4.91 -35.81 -2.68
N LEU A 30 -5.72 -34.77 -2.87
CA LEU A 30 -5.74 -34.01 -4.12
C LEU A 30 -4.61 -32.97 -4.14
N LYS A 31 -3.89 -32.88 -5.27
CA LYS A 31 -2.88 -31.84 -5.47
C LYS A 31 -3.60 -30.52 -5.77
N ARG A 32 -3.34 -29.50 -4.96
CA ARG A 32 -3.92 -28.17 -5.17
C ARG A 32 -3.26 -27.49 -6.37
N VAL A 33 -4.00 -27.31 -7.46
CA VAL A 33 -3.54 -26.48 -8.58
C VAL A 33 -3.74 -25.02 -8.19
N GLN A 34 -2.63 -24.31 -7.98
CA GLN A 34 -2.68 -22.87 -7.74
C GLN A 34 -2.55 -22.14 -9.08
N PHE A 35 -3.65 -21.58 -9.57
CA PHE A 35 -3.60 -20.66 -10.71
C PHE A 35 -2.93 -19.35 -10.30
N LYS A 36 -2.00 -18.85 -11.12
CA LYS A 36 -1.45 -17.50 -10.94
C LYS A 36 -2.58 -16.49 -11.11
N SER A 37 -2.70 -15.55 -10.17
CA SER A 37 -3.73 -14.53 -10.26
C SER A 37 -3.43 -13.55 -11.40
N LEU A 38 -4.38 -13.39 -12.32
CA LEU A 38 -4.27 -12.39 -13.39
C LEU A 38 -4.68 -10.97 -12.95
N LYS A 39 -5.07 -10.80 -11.67
CA LYS A 39 -5.59 -9.52 -11.15
C LYS A 39 -4.65 -8.34 -11.42
N SER A 40 -3.35 -8.51 -11.24
CA SER A 40 -2.36 -7.46 -11.49
C SER A 40 -2.32 -7.04 -12.96
N ALA A 41 -2.26 -8.00 -13.87
CA ALA A 41 -2.26 -7.77 -15.31
C ALA A 41 -3.57 -7.09 -15.76
N THR A 42 -4.72 -7.56 -15.25
CA THR A 42 -6.02 -6.95 -15.54
C THR A 42 -6.10 -5.51 -15.04
N ILE A 43 -5.65 -5.23 -13.81
CA ILE A 43 -5.62 -3.86 -13.26
C ILE A 43 -4.76 -2.95 -14.14
N MET A 44 -3.55 -3.39 -14.51
CA MET A 44 -2.66 -2.59 -15.35
C MET A 44 -3.24 -2.35 -16.75
N ASN A 45 -3.93 -3.33 -17.33
CA ASN A 45 -4.58 -3.16 -18.62
C ASN A 45 -5.73 -2.14 -18.55
N ILE A 46 -6.56 -2.22 -17.49
CA ILE A 46 -7.62 -1.23 -17.25
C ILE A 46 -7.03 0.17 -17.09
N VAL A 47 -5.97 0.31 -16.28
CA VAL A 47 -5.30 1.59 -16.08
C VAL A 47 -4.70 2.13 -17.37
N ASN A 48 -4.01 1.29 -18.15
CA ASN A 48 -3.42 1.67 -19.42
C ASN A 48 -4.49 2.19 -20.40
N ASN A 49 -5.61 1.47 -20.53
CA ASN A 49 -6.72 1.88 -21.40
C ASN A 49 -7.31 3.22 -20.96
N GLN A 50 -7.51 3.41 -19.65
CA GLN A 50 -8.00 4.68 -19.11
C GLN A 50 -7.02 5.84 -19.34
N LEU A 51 -5.71 5.59 -19.22
CA LEU A 51 -4.69 6.60 -19.47
C LEU A 51 -4.61 6.98 -20.95
N CYS A 52 -4.63 6.00 -21.87
CA CYS A 52 -4.65 6.26 -23.30
C CYS A 52 -5.87 7.10 -23.71
N HIS A 53 -7.03 6.82 -23.13
CA HIS A 53 -8.24 7.61 -23.39
C HIS A 53 -8.11 9.05 -22.86
N LYS A 54 -7.50 9.26 -21.69
CA LYS A 54 -7.36 10.59 -21.09
C LYS A 54 -6.22 11.41 -21.68
N LEU A 55 -5.19 10.74 -22.19
CA LEU A 55 -3.98 11.33 -22.72
C LEU A 55 -3.73 10.74 -24.12
N PRO A 56 -4.46 11.22 -25.15
CA PRO A 56 -4.36 10.67 -26.49
C PRO A 56 -2.98 10.88 -27.15
N THR A 57 -2.20 11.83 -26.65
CA THR A 57 -0.83 12.09 -27.09
C THR A 57 0.20 11.14 -26.47
N ALA A 58 -0.18 10.36 -25.47
CA ALA A 58 0.73 9.45 -24.79
C ALA A 58 1.00 8.19 -25.63
N GLN A 59 2.28 7.86 -25.81
CA GLN A 59 2.70 6.62 -26.45
C GLN A 59 2.80 5.50 -25.42
N THR A 60 2.32 4.30 -25.79
CA THR A 60 2.44 3.11 -24.95
C THR A 60 3.70 2.34 -25.34
N THR A 61 4.36 1.74 -24.35
CA THR A 61 5.54 0.90 -24.56
C THR A 61 5.35 -0.45 -23.86
N PHE A 62 6.03 -1.47 -24.37
CA PHE A 62 5.98 -2.81 -23.80
C PHE A 62 7.16 -3.07 -22.86
N GLY A 63 6.91 -3.88 -21.82
CA GLY A 63 7.92 -4.19 -20.81
C GLY A 63 9.15 -4.93 -21.35
N TYR A 64 9.07 -5.58 -22.50
CA TYR A 64 10.24 -6.19 -23.13
C TYR A 64 11.17 -5.13 -23.74
N ILE A 65 10.61 -4.06 -24.33
CA ILE A 65 11.38 -2.95 -24.91
C ILE A 65 12.13 -2.22 -23.81
N THR A 66 11.43 -1.89 -22.70
CA THR A 66 12.04 -1.23 -21.55
C THR A 66 13.13 -2.10 -20.92
N LYS A 67 12.95 -3.42 -20.87
CA LYS A 67 13.98 -4.36 -20.40
C LYS A 67 15.24 -4.31 -21.27
N VAL A 68 15.10 -4.32 -22.60
CA VAL A 68 16.24 -4.27 -23.53
C VAL A 68 17.02 -2.96 -23.35
N MET A 69 16.32 -1.82 -23.39
CA MET A 69 16.93 -0.50 -23.23
C MET A 69 17.62 -0.36 -21.85
N ARG A 70 16.99 -0.86 -20.79
CA ARG A 70 17.57 -0.87 -19.44
C ARG A 70 18.85 -1.71 -19.37
N THR A 71 18.87 -2.86 -20.05
CA THR A 71 20.06 -3.74 -20.10
C THR A 71 21.19 -3.10 -20.91
N GLN A 72 20.88 -2.41 -22.01
CA GLN A 72 21.88 -1.66 -22.79
C GLN A 72 22.53 -0.56 -21.96
N LEU A 73 21.77 0.11 -21.09
CA LEU A 73 22.26 1.14 -20.17
C LEU A 73 22.90 0.57 -18.88
N GLY A 74 22.99 -0.76 -18.72
CA GLY A 74 23.57 -1.39 -17.52
C GLY A 74 22.79 -1.14 -16.22
N LEU A 75 21.53 -0.69 -16.28
CA LEU A 75 20.75 -0.31 -15.10
C LEU A 75 20.07 -1.52 -14.42
N PRO A 76 20.07 -1.61 -13.07
CA PRO A 76 19.34 -2.67 -12.37
C PRO A 76 17.83 -2.48 -12.49
N LYS A 77 17.05 -3.55 -12.29
CA LYS A 77 15.58 -3.49 -12.37
C LYS A 77 15.03 -2.71 -11.19
N SER A 78 14.40 -1.57 -11.45
CA SER A 78 13.64 -0.81 -10.45
C SER A 78 12.56 0.01 -11.15
N HIS A 79 11.47 0.32 -10.45
CA HIS A 79 10.39 1.14 -11.01
C HIS A 79 10.88 2.52 -11.48
N ALA A 80 11.84 3.10 -10.76
CA ALA A 80 12.44 4.39 -11.12
C ALA A 80 13.32 4.29 -12.37
N ASN A 81 14.08 3.19 -12.54
CA ASN A 81 14.90 2.96 -13.73
C ASN A 81 14.04 2.65 -14.95
N ASP A 82 12.99 1.84 -14.78
CA ASP A 82 12.06 1.55 -15.86
C ASP A 82 11.39 2.85 -16.37
N ALA A 83 10.95 3.73 -15.46
CA ALA A 83 10.38 5.04 -15.82
C ALA A 83 11.40 5.98 -16.50
N PHE A 84 12.64 6.02 -16.01
CA PHE A 84 13.71 6.82 -16.59
C PHE A 84 14.01 6.41 -18.04
N VAL A 85 14.09 5.11 -18.30
CA VAL A 85 14.33 4.56 -19.64
C VAL A 85 13.13 4.80 -20.55
N ILE A 86 11.90 4.67 -20.06
CA ILE A 86 10.68 4.99 -20.83
C ILE A 86 10.65 6.46 -21.27
N ALA A 87 11.19 7.36 -20.44
CA ALA A 87 11.28 8.78 -20.75
C ALA A 87 12.42 9.13 -21.74
N GLY A 88 13.20 8.15 -22.20
CA GLY A 88 14.37 8.38 -23.06
C GLY A 88 15.61 8.86 -22.30
N GLY A 89 15.68 8.61 -21.00
CA GLY A 89 16.82 9.00 -20.17
C GLY A 89 18.07 8.17 -20.46
N HIS A 90 19.21 8.84 -20.64
CA HIS A 90 20.53 8.24 -20.82
C HIS A 90 21.47 8.64 -19.66
N GLU A 91 22.33 9.64 -19.87
CA GLU A 91 23.36 10.09 -18.92
C GLU A 91 22.99 11.38 -18.18
N VAL A 92 21.69 11.57 -17.92
CA VAL A 92 21.21 12.80 -17.25
C VAL A 92 21.32 12.65 -15.74
N GLU A 93 21.72 13.73 -15.06
CA GLU A 93 21.70 13.81 -13.60
C GLU A 93 20.30 13.51 -13.06
N ARG A 94 20.21 12.56 -12.14
CA ARG A 94 18.92 12.04 -11.65
C ARG A 94 18.47 12.82 -10.43
N SER A 95 17.21 13.23 -10.43
CA SER A 95 16.58 13.78 -9.23
C SER A 95 16.60 12.74 -8.09
N PRO A 96 16.71 13.16 -6.82
CA PRO A 96 16.61 12.26 -5.69
C PRO A 96 15.29 11.47 -5.73
N MET A 97 15.36 10.20 -5.34
CA MET A 97 14.20 9.31 -5.38
C MET A 97 13.11 9.82 -4.44
N MET A 98 11.94 10.11 -5.02
CA MET A 98 10.76 10.47 -4.26
C MET A 98 9.99 9.23 -3.81
N GLN A 99 9.76 9.08 -2.51
CA GLN A 99 8.89 8.03 -1.99
C GLN A 99 7.46 8.56 -1.84
N LEU A 100 6.57 8.01 -2.65
CA LEU A 100 5.16 8.33 -2.61
C LEU A 100 4.42 7.30 -1.77
N VAL A 101 3.75 7.77 -0.72
CA VAL A 101 3.01 6.91 0.22
C VAL A 101 1.52 7.13 0.07
N PHE A 102 0.80 6.02 -0.07
CA PHE A 102 -0.66 6.02 -0.05
C PHE A 102 -1.19 5.68 1.35
N LYS A 103 -1.84 6.64 1.99
CA LYS A 103 -2.60 6.45 3.22
C LYS A 103 -4.09 6.37 2.90
N ARG A 104 -4.73 5.29 3.37
CA ARG A 104 -6.19 5.22 3.39
C ARG A 104 -6.74 6.31 4.31
N LYS A 105 -7.61 7.17 3.80
CA LYS A 105 -8.26 8.22 4.61
C LYS A 105 -9.06 7.63 5.77
N ASN A 106 -9.70 6.48 5.52
CA ASN A 106 -10.67 5.89 6.42
C ASN A 106 -10.28 4.43 6.71
N ASN A 107 -10.26 4.07 7.99
CA ASN A 107 -10.38 2.67 8.37
C ASN A 107 -11.83 2.22 8.11
N ARG A 108 -12.04 0.93 7.76
CA ARG A 108 -13.37 0.37 7.54
C ARG A 108 -14.28 0.54 8.77
N ASN A 109 -13.69 0.45 9.98
CA ASN A 109 -14.34 0.75 11.26
C ASN A 109 -13.48 1.74 12.07
N LEU A 110 -14.10 2.65 12.82
CA LEU A 110 -13.41 3.58 13.73
C LEU A 110 -12.77 2.85 14.92
N GLN A 111 -13.53 1.94 15.53
CA GLN A 111 -13.09 1.08 16.61
C GLN A 111 -12.49 -0.21 16.04
N LYS A 112 -11.19 -0.39 16.25
CA LYS A 112 -10.50 -1.62 15.87
C LYS A 112 -10.67 -2.66 16.98
N ARG A 113 -11.02 -3.89 16.60
CA ARG A 113 -10.89 -5.04 17.50
C ARG A 113 -9.40 -5.23 17.79
N PRO A 114 -8.99 -5.33 19.07
CA PRO A 114 -7.61 -5.56 19.41
C PRO A 114 -7.16 -6.94 18.93
N LEU A 115 -5.87 -7.08 18.62
CA LEU A 115 -5.20 -8.38 18.52
C LEU A 115 -5.27 -9.08 19.89
N LYS A 116 -5.23 -10.41 19.92
CA LYS A 116 -5.34 -11.22 21.14
C LYS A 116 -4.33 -10.70 22.20
N GLY A 117 -4.82 -10.35 23.39
CA GLY A 117 -4.01 -9.80 24.50
C GLY A 117 -4.01 -8.27 24.62
N ASN A 118 -4.48 -7.52 23.62
CA ASN A 118 -4.49 -6.05 23.67
C ASN A 118 -5.81 -5.47 24.20
N LYS A 119 -5.73 -4.31 24.88
CA LYS A 119 -6.92 -3.55 25.31
C LYS A 119 -7.70 -3.04 24.10
N ARG A 120 -9.03 -3.04 24.21
CA ARG A 120 -9.92 -2.52 23.16
C ARG A 120 -9.65 -1.03 22.91
N SER A 121 -9.48 -0.65 21.66
CA SER A 121 -9.40 0.77 21.25
C SER A 121 -10.79 1.41 21.30
N LEU A 122 -11.07 2.24 22.29
CA LEU A 122 -12.36 2.96 22.44
C LEU A 122 -12.36 4.27 21.63
N ARG A 123 -12.14 4.21 20.32
CA ARG A 123 -12.21 5.40 19.45
C ARG A 123 -13.63 5.58 18.94
N THR A 124 -14.35 6.53 19.54
CA THR A 124 -15.74 6.89 19.18
C THR A 124 -15.82 7.94 18.08
N GLN A 125 -14.82 8.82 17.96
CA GLN A 125 -14.82 9.92 16.99
C GLN A 125 -13.52 10.06 16.20
N ARG A 126 -13.58 10.85 15.13
CA ARG A 126 -12.39 11.26 14.38
C ARG A 126 -11.82 12.54 14.98
N TYR A 127 -10.62 12.43 15.54
CA TYR A 127 -9.88 13.61 15.97
C TYR A 127 -9.47 14.49 14.79
N PRO A 128 -9.37 15.82 14.97
CA PRO A 128 -9.00 16.74 13.90
C PRO A 128 -7.63 16.43 13.31
N ILE A 129 -6.62 16.25 14.16
CA ILE A 129 -5.27 15.88 13.74
C ILE A 129 -5.24 14.39 13.37
N GLN A 130 -4.81 14.11 12.15
CA GLN A 130 -4.67 12.77 11.59
C GLN A 130 -3.20 12.36 11.51
N PRO A 131 -2.92 11.06 11.34
CA PRO A 131 -1.57 10.58 11.08
C PRO A 131 -0.97 11.24 9.84
N ASN A 132 0.31 11.58 9.91
CA ASN A 132 1.13 12.27 8.92
C ASN A 132 0.75 13.74 8.64
N ASP A 133 -0.22 14.32 9.34
CA ASP A 133 -0.48 15.75 9.23
C ASP A 133 0.73 16.57 9.68
N ILE A 134 0.90 17.76 9.07
CA ILE A 134 1.95 18.69 9.41
C ILE A 134 1.44 19.58 10.55
N ILE A 135 2.15 19.54 11.67
CA ILE A 135 1.79 20.26 12.89
C ILE A 135 2.92 21.18 13.32
N GLU A 136 2.56 22.29 13.95
CA GLU A 136 3.49 23.21 14.57
C GLU A 136 3.42 23.06 16.09
N TYR A 137 4.60 22.97 16.70
CA TYR A 137 4.76 22.96 18.16
C TYR A 137 6.04 23.71 18.51
N ASP A 138 5.93 24.71 19.38
CA ASP A 138 7.07 25.49 19.87
C ASP A 138 7.89 26.13 18.71
N GLY A 139 7.19 26.70 17.72
CA GLY A 139 7.79 27.32 16.52
C GLY A 139 8.45 26.34 15.55
N LYS A 140 8.37 25.03 15.80
CA LYS A 140 8.95 23.98 14.95
C LYS A 140 7.87 23.14 14.29
N ILE A 141 8.15 22.74 13.05
CA ILE A 141 7.24 21.94 12.23
C ILE A 141 7.59 20.46 12.37
N TYR A 142 6.57 19.65 12.67
CA TYR A 142 6.70 18.21 12.83
C TYR A 142 5.64 17.45 12.03
N ARG A 143 5.94 16.18 11.74
CA ARG A 143 4.97 15.24 11.20
C ARG A 143 4.26 14.52 12.34
N SER A 144 2.94 14.55 12.37
CA SER A 144 2.12 13.78 13.31
C SER A 144 2.21 12.28 13.03
N LYS A 145 2.36 11.44 14.05
CA LYS A 145 2.13 9.99 13.98
C LYS A 145 0.65 9.66 14.21
N GLY A 146 -0.05 10.52 14.97
CA GLY A 146 -1.48 10.43 15.22
C GLY A 146 -1.86 10.76 16.66
N THR A 147 -3.17 10.77 16.89
CA THR A 147 -3.78 11.21 18.16
C THR A 147 -4.10 10.03 19.08
N HIS A 148 -3.85 10.20 20.38
CA HIS A 148 -4.08 9.22 21.43
C HIS A 148 -4.76 9.88 22.65
N CYS A 149 -4.92 9.14 23.75
CA CYS A 149 -5.59 9.62 24.98
C CYS A 149 -6.95 10.29 24.72
N LYS A 150 -7.79 9.62 23.93
CA LYS A 150 -9.13 10.10 23.54
C LYS A 150 -9.14 11.49 22.88
N GLY A 151 -8.03 11.94 22.27
CA GLY A 151 -7.97 13.23 21.58
C GLY A 151 -7.17 14.31 22.31
N SER A 152 -6.78 14.08 23.57
CA SER A 152 -6.07 15.10 24.35
C SER A 152 -4.59 15.22 23.99
N ARG A 153 -4.01 14.22 23.33
CA ARG A 153 -2.58 14.20 22.98
C ARG A 153 -2.33 13.75 21.55
N VAL A 154 -1.34 14.37 20.91
CA VAL A 154 -0.83 14.01 19.58
C VAL A 154 0.59 13.52 19.71
N THR A 155 0.91 12.43 19.02
CA THR A 155 2.30 11.97 18.87
C THR A 155 2.90 12.57 17.61
N ALA A 156 4.13 13.06 17.70
CA ALA A 156 4.87 13.67 16.59
C ALA A 156 6.23 12.98 16.41
N PHE A 157 6.72 12.94 15.18
CA PHE A 157 8.08 12.50 14.87
C PHE A 157 9.05 13.67 15.07
N VAL A 158 9.99 13.51 15.99
CA VAL A 158 11.09 14.45 16.26
C VAL A 158 12.39 13.70 15.99
N GLY A 159 12.88 13.78 14.75
CA GLY A 159 13.91 12.87 14.25
C GLY A 159 13.44 11.41 14.35
N ASP A 160 14.25 10.55 14.96
CA ASP A 160 13.93 9.13 15.19
C ASP A 160 13.04 8.88 16.42
N LYS A 161 12.82 9.91 17.25
CA LYS A 161 12.04 9.80 18.48
C LYS A 161 10.59 10.16 18.25
N ILE A 162 9.71 9.54 19.03
CA ILE A 162 8.28 9.85 19.04
C ILE A 162 7.96 10.57 20.34
N VAL A 163 7.52 11.82 20.23
CA VAL A 163 7.18 12.66 21.38
C VAL A 163 5.67 12.82 21.48
N SER A 164 5.14 12.82 22.69
CA SER A 164 3.72 13.03 22.98
C SER A 164 3.47 14.47 23.41
N LEU A 165 2.67 15.20 22.62
CA LEU A 165 2.36 16.62 22.77
C LEU A 165 0.89 16.82 23.17
N SER A 166 0.59 17.88 23.92
CA SER A 166 -0.80 18.26 24.23
C SER A 166 -1.47 18.88 23.00
N THR A 167 -2.68 18.46 22.65
CA THR A 167 -3.38 19.00 21.47
C THR A 167 -3.70 20.49 21.58
N GLN A 168 -3.84 21.03 22.79
CA GLN A 168 -4.07 22.46 23.02
C GLN A 168 -2.87 23.33 22.62
N LYS A 169 -1.66 22.78 22.70
CA LYS A 169 -0.40 23.49 22.38
C LYS A 169 0.05 23.29 20.94
N VAL A 170 -0.69 22.52 20.15
CA VAL A 170 -0.30 22.10 18.81
C VAL A 170 -1.24 22.72 17.80
N LYS A 171 -0.69 23.41 16.80
CA LYS A 171 -1.46 23.95 15.68
C LYS A 171 -1.31 23.03 14.48
N CYS A 172 -2.41 22.64 13.84
CA CYS A 172 -2.35 21.89 12.59
C CYS A 172 -2.15 22.88 11.43
N LEU A 173 -1.03 22.77 10.72
CA LEU A 173 -0.74 23.63 9.57
C LEU A 173 -1.31 23.05 8.28
N PHE A 174 -1.17 21.74 8.09
CA PHE A 174 -1.61 21.09 6.86
C PHE A 174 -2.07 19.66 7.08
N HIS A 175 -3.28 19.37 6.60
CA HIS A 175 -3.82 18.02 6.58
C HIS A 175 -3.32 17.25 5.37
N GLN A 176 -2.59 16.16 5.60
CA GLN A 176 -2.12 15.34 4.50
C GLN A 176 -3.29 14.55 3.90
N LYS A 177 -3.38 14.60 2.56
CA LYS A 177 -4.34 13.83 1.78
C LYS A 177 -3.94 12.34 1.77
N SER A 178 -4.69 11.54 1.01
CA SER A 178 -4.42 10.11 0.86
C SER A 178 -3.10 9.80 0.16
N LEU A 179 -2.58 10.73 -0.59
CA LEU A 179 -1.35 10.61 -1.37
C LEU A 179 -0.43 11.72 -0.87
N PHE A 180 0.74 11.36 -0.37
CA PHE A 180 1.71 12.33 0.10
C PHE A 180 3.13 11.82 -0.13
N VAL A 181 4.05 12.77 -0.19
CA VAL A 181 5.46 12.53 -0.43
C VAL A 181 6.19 12.55 0.89
N ILE A 182 7.08 11.58 1.09
CA ILE A 182 8.07 11.64 2.16
C ILE A 182 9.42 11.96 1.51
N TYR A 183 9.92 13.16 1.78
CA TYR A 183 11.29 13.53 1.45
C TYR A 183 12.20 12.94 2.53
N GLY A 184 13.17 12.12 2.13
CA GLY A 184 14.22 11.64 3.03
C GLY A 184 13.76 10.60 4.05
N GLN A 185 13.82 9.33 3.65
CA GLN A 185 14.39 8.28 4.49
C GLN A 185 15.21 7.40 3.55
N VAL A 186 16.48 7.79 3.37
CA VAL A 186 17.54 6.84 3.04
C VAL A 186 17.55 5.89 4.24
N LEU A 187 17.09 4.67 4.02
CA LEU A 187 17.54 3.52 4.79
C LEU A 187 18.87 3.08 4.17
#